data_AF-A0A6N8DR22-F1
#
_entry.id   AF-A0A6N8DR22-F1
#
_cell.length_a   1.000
_cell.length_b   1.000
_cell.length_c   1.000
_cell.angle_alpha   90.00
_cell.angle_beta   90.00
_cell.angle_gamma   90.00
#
_symmetry.space_group_name_H-M   'P 1'
#
loop_
_entity.id
_entity.type
_entity.pdbx_description
1 polymer ?
#
loop_
_entity_poly.entity_id
_entity_poly.type
_entity_poly.pdbx_seq_one_letter_code
_entity_poly.pdbx_strand_id
1 'polypeptide(L)' 'MTPDDLKSAIKSLGLTDGGFAHLVGITGANADRTVRRWKAGERDIPGPVIVIVGALMESRAVRRFFGVALDGDSTP' A
#
# COMPACT_ATOMS: atom_id res chain seq x y z
N MET A 1 2.84 4.62 -11.26
CA MET A 1 3.29 4.26 -9.91
C MET A 1 4.77 3.96 -9.96
N THR A 2 5.54 4.86 -9.38
CA THR A 2 6.98 4.70 -9.13
C THR A 2 7.22 4.08 -7.75
N PRO A 3 8.46 3.65 -7.45
CA PRO A 3 8.84 3.24 -6.10
C PRO A 3 8.56 4.31 -5.03
N ASP A 4 8.79 5.60 -5.35
CA ASP A 4 8.55 6.72 -4.45
C ASP A 4 7.06 7.01 -4.26
N ASP A 5 6.24 6.84 -5.30
CA ASP A 5 4.78 6.92 -5.19
C ASP A 5 4.27 5.87 -4.20
N LEU A 6 4.74 4.63 -4.33
CA LEU A 6 4.38 3.52 -3.44
C LEU A 6 4.83 3.78 -2.00
N LYS A 7 6.04 4.30 -1.81
CA LYS A 7 6.56 4.68 -0.49
C LYS A 7 5.68 5.74 0.17
N SER A 8 5.29 6.75 -0.58
CA SER A 8 4.44 7.84 -0.11
C SER A 8 3.05 7.36 0.24
N ALA A 9 2.42 6.56 -0.63
CA ALA A 9 1.09 6.00 -0.40
C ALA A 9 1.03 5.13 0.86
N ILE A 10 1.99 4.23 1.05
CA ILE A 10 2.06 3.36 2.24
C ILE A 10 2.19 4.20 3.52
N LYS A 11 3.03 5.24 3.48
CA LYS A 11 3.21 6.16 4.61
C LYS A 11 1.91 6.92 4.91
N SER A 12 1.26 7.48 3.90
CA SER A 12 0.00 8.23 4.06
C SER A 12 -1.17 7.39 4.54
N LEU A 13 -1.12 6.07 4.33
CA LEU A 13 -2.10 5.11 4.86
C LEU A 13 -1.76 4.64 6.29
N GLY A 14 -0.68 5.14 6.90
CA GLY A 14 -0.22 4.73 8.22
C GLY A 14 0.27 3.28 8.28
N LEU A 15 0.65 2.67 7.16
CA LEU A 15 1.01 1.27 7.08
C LEU A 15 2.53 1.05 7.16
N THR A 16 2.93 -0.07 7.79
CA THR A 16 4.27 -0.62 7.65
C THR A 16 4.39 -1.42 6.35
N ASP A 17 5.61 -1.74 5.92
CA ASP A 17 5.81 -2.60 4.74
C ASP A 17 5.14 -3.97 4.89
N GLY A 18 5.19 -4.56 6.09
CA GLY A 18 4.50 -5.83 6.39
C GLY A 18 2.98 -5.68 6.41
N GLY A 19 2.47 -4.60 6.98
CA GLY A 19 1.02 -4.30 6.97
C GLY A 19 0.48 -4.12 5.55
N PHE A 20 1.22 -3.38 4.72
CA PHE A 20 0.89 -3.23 3.31
C PHE A 20 0.97 -4.56 2.56
N ALA A 21 2.02 -5.36 2.78
CA ALA A 21 2.17 -6.67 2.15
C ALA A 21 0.96 -7.56 2.44
N HIS A 22 0.49 -7.60 3.69
CA HIS A 22 -0.69 -8.36 4.07
C HIS A 22 -1.96 -7.81 3.42
N LEU A 23 -2.13 -6.48 3.35
CA LEU A 23 -3.28 -5.84 2.72
C LEU A 23 -3.43 -6.29 1.26
N VAL A 24 -2.33 -6.35 0.51
CA VAL A 24 -2.33 -6.76 -0.90
C VAL A 24 -2.19 -8.28 -1.09
N GLY A 25 -2.31 -9.07 -0.02
CA GLY A 25 -2.38 -10.52 -0.08
C GLY A 25 -1.03 -11.24 -0.27
N ILE A 26 0.10 -10.59 0.00
CA ILE A 26 1.40 -11.25 0.05
C ILE A 26 1.54 -11.99 1.38
N THR A 27 1.76 -13.29 1.33
CA THR A 27 1.87 -14.15 2.51
C THR A 27 3.28 -14.68 2.71
N GLY A 28 3.55 -15.22 3.91
CA GLY A 28 4.83 -15.84 4.27
C GLY A 28 5.77 -14.94 5.07
N ALA A 29 6.82 -15.56 5.62
CA ALA A 29 7.73 -14.93 6.59
C ALA A 29 8.54 -13.73 6.06
N ASN A 30 8.54 -13.48 4.75
CA ASN A 30 9.32 -12.41 4.10
C ASN A 30 8.45 -11.49 3.21
N ALA A 31 7.15 -11.36 3.52
CA ALA A 31 6.22 -10.55 2.74
C ALA A 31 6.64 -9.07 2.68
N ASP A 32 7.15 -8.54 3.79
CA ASP A 32 7.72 -7.20 3.94
C ASP A 32 8.93 -6.96 3.01
N ARG A 33 9.79 -7.97 2.82
CA ARG A 33 10.95 -7.90 1.92
C ARG A 33 10.53 -7.67 0.48
N THR A 34 9.40 -8.25 0.06
CA THR A 34 8.88 -8.04 -1.30
C THR A 34 8.54 -6.57 -1.51
N VAL A 35 7.85 -5.95 -0.54
CA VAL A 35 7.50 -4.51 -0.59
C VAL A 35 8.75 -3.62 -0.56
N ARG A 36 9.77 -3.96 0.25
CA ARG A 36 11.05 -3.23 0.24
C ARG A 36 11.73 -3.24 -1.13
N ARG A 37 11.75 -4.38 -1.82
CA ARG A 37 12.34 -4.50 -3.15
C ARG A 37 11.61 -3.66 -4.21
N TRP A 38 10.29 -3.55 -4.08
CA TRP A 38 9.50 -2.63 -4.92
C TRP A 38 9.86 -1.17 -4.66
N LYS A 39 9.93 -0.76 -3.39
CA LYS A 39 10.32 0.60 -2.99
C LYS A 39 11.77 0.95 -3.35
N ALA A 40 12.64 -0.04 -3.47
CA ALA A 40 14.02 0.13 -3.91
C ALA A 40 14.18 0.14 -5.44
N GLY A 41 13.12 -0.16 -6.20
CA GLY A 41 13.20 -0.32 -7.66
C GLY A 41 13.94 -1.59 -8.11
N GLU A 42 14.28 -2.50 -7.20
CA GLU A 42 14.94 -3.77 -7.52
C GLU A 42 13.99 -4.76 -8.21
N ARG A 43 12.68 -4.51 -8.13
CA ARG A 43 11.64 -5.29 -8.78
C ARG A 43 10.46 -4.40 -9.13
N ASP A 44 9.85 -4.66 -10.28
CA ASP A 44 8.63 -3.98 -10.70
C ASP A 44 7.46 -4.22 -9.73
N ILE A 45 6.61 -3.20 -9.62
CA ILE A 45 5.37 -3.25 -8.85
C ILE A 45 4.33 -3.98 -9.71
N PRO A 46 3.71 -5.09 -9.24
CA PRO A 46 2.70 -5.79 -10.03
C PRO A 46 1.49 -4.90 -10.34
N GLY A 47 0.96 -5.00 -11.56
CA GLY A 47 -0.22 -4.23 -12.00
C GLY A 47 -1.42 -4.26 -11.03
N PRO A 48 -1.82 -5.42 -10.47
CA PRO A 48 -2.90 -5.46 -9.48
C PRO A 48 -2.62 -4.64 -8.22
N VAL A 49 -1.36 -4.60 -7.76
CA VAL A 49 -0.95 -3.78 -6.61
C VAL A 49 -1.06 -2.29 -6.97
N ILE A 50 -0.73 -1.92 -8.20
CA ILE A 50 -0.88 -0.54 -8.69
C ILE A 50 -2.35 -0.11 -8.63
N VAL A 51 -3.26 -0.96 -9.09
CA VAL A 51 -4.71 -0.71 -9.07
C VAL A 51 -5.23 -0.57 -7.64
N ILE A 52 -4.84 -1.48 -6.73
CA ILE A 52 -5.28 -1.43 -5.33
C ILE A 52 -4.83 -0.14 -4.65
N VAL A 53 -3.57 0.27 -4.83
CA VAL A 53 -3.05 1.50 -4.24
C VAL A 53 -3.77 2.72 -4.82
N GLY A 54 -4.00 2.78 -6.14
CA GLY A 54 -4.78 3.85 -6.75
C GLY A 54 -6.18 3.95 -6.12
N ALA A 55 -6.87 2.81 -6.01
CA ALA A 55 -8.20 2.75 -5.40
C ALA A 55 -8.22 3.17 -3.92
N LEU A 56 -7.19 2.79 -3.15
CA LEU A 56 -7.02 3.22 -1.76
C LEU A 56 -6.78 4.73 -1.64
N MET A 57 -6.01 5.34 -2.55
CA MET A 57 -5.76 6.78 -2.51
C MET A 57 -7.00 7.58 -2.93
N GLU A 58 -7.73 7.10 -3.93
CA GLU A 58 -8.84 7.84 -4.55
C GLU A 58 -10.20 7.62 -3.85
N SER A 59 -10.43 6.48 -3.20
CA SER A 59 -11.75 6.11 -2.68
C SER A 59 -11.76 5.85 -1.18
N ARG A 60 -12.49 6.69 -0.44
CA ARG A 60 -12.78 6.47 0.99
C ARG A 60 -13.52 5.16 1.24
N ALA A 61 -14.40 4.73 0.32
CA ALA A 61 -15.13 3.47 0.46
C ALA A 61 -14.18 2.26 0.42
N VAL A 62 -13.17 2.30 -0.46
CA VAL A 62 -12.15 1.25 -0.56
C VAL A 62 -11.28 1.25 0.70
N ARG A 63 -10.86 2.41 1.20
CA ARG A 63 -10.14 2.52 2.47
C ARG A 63 -10.92 1.90 3.63
N ARG A 64 -12.21 2.24 3.75
CA ARG A 64 -13.11 1.66 4.77
C ARG A 64 -13.25 0.14 4.63
N PHE A 65 -13.36 -0.36 3.40
CA PHE A 65 -13.41 -1.81 3.15
C PHE A 65 -12.15 -2.53 3.66
N PHE A 66 -10.97 -1.94 3.44
CA PHE A 66 -9.69 -2.47 3.93
C PHE A 66 -9.36 -2.08 5.38
N GLY A 67 -10.20 -1.31 6.06
CA GLY A 67 -9.97 -0.88 7.45
C GLY A 67 -8.79 0.08 7.63
N VAL A 68 -8.43 0.86 6.60
CA VAL A 68 -7.35 1.86 6.64
C VAL A 68 -7.91 3.27 6.48
N ALA A 69 -7.12 4.29 6.82
CA ALA A 69 -7.46 5.70 6.67
C ALA A 69 -6.28 6.45 6.04
N LEU A 70 -6.55 7.56 5.35
CA LEU A 70 -5.49 8.50 4.98
C LEU A 70 -5.25 9.47 6.13
N ASP A 71 -4.00 9.87 6.32
CA ASP A 71 -3.65 11.00 7.17
C ASP A 71 -4.48 12.23 6.73
N GLY A 72 -5.41 12.66 7.59
CA GLY A 72 -6.33 13.77 7.29
C GLY A 72 -7.75 13.37 6.87
N ASP A 73 -8.10 12.08 6.83
CA ASP A 73 -9.51 11.64 6.90
C ASP A 73 -10.03 11.99 8.32
N SER A 74 -10.36 13.26 8.56
CA SER A 74 -11.11 13.66 9.76
C SER A 74 -12.43 12.90 9.79
N THR A 75 -12.65 12.17 10.88
CA THR A 75 -13.91 11.51 11.21
C THR A 75 -15.04 12.56 11.22
N PRO A 76 -16.20 12.32 10.58
CA PRO A 76 -17.41 13.04 10.93
C PRO A 76 -17.88 12.69 12.35
#